data_AF-A0A2D5TJX7-F1
#
_entry.id   AF-A0A2D5TJX7-F1
#
_cell.length_a   1.000
_cell.length_b   1.000
_cell.length_c   1.000
_cell.angle_alpha   90.00
_cell.angle_beta   90.00
_cell.angle_gamma   90.00
#
_symmetry.space_group_name_H-M   'P 1'
#
loop_
_entity.id
_entity.type
_entity.pdbx_description
1 polymer ?
#
loop_
_entity_poly.entity_id
_entity_poly.type
_entity_poly.pdbx_seq_one_letter_code
_entity_poly.pdbx_strand_id
1 'polypeptide(L)'
;MFVTPDVARDIAEIVRQHHAAVAAVLLGPDAVSAADWDLAMGLGLVDPHAPPTGVMADMHMYGALLAHLQASEAQSRYGSTLSEFKSEVARHPVPMTEVEYQAAKWSAHNAGQYIVGLGNKKGATVGSSLIEADRDLDRRMREMMQDVIAARFGDEDAAERMRERGADAGLGPEFFDDSFRSTIKGMVSDIGHASNDWARDIQRIAHTESHTAISHGIKEHWKGEEEKQAHVTSKPPRRVIAYKLPRPDACKHCVRLHLDGDVPRLYFLDDLDGNGTNVGLRAAEWNAVIGSTHPWCGCSLLRVPALLTMPAGWSSGQSAPSLIGAGGRLVA
;
A
#
# COMPACT_ATOMS: atom_id res chain seq x y z
N MET A 1 -35.54 2.57 10.75
CA MET A 1 -34.13 2.91 11.03
C MET A 1 -33.59 2.04 12.17
N PHE A 2 -32.98 0.91 11.82
CA PHE A 2 -32.30 -0.01 12.73
C PHE A 2 -30.82 0.33 12.89
N VAL A 3 -30.21 0.99 11.91
CA VAL A 3 -28.85 1.54 11.98
C VAL A 3 -28.90 3.06 11.95
N THR A 4 -28.65 3.70 13.10
CA THR A 4 -28.56 5.17 13.15
C THR A 4 -27.24 5.65 12.54
N PRO A 5 -27.15 6.93 12.12
CA PRO A 5 -25.88 7.51 11.68
C PRO A 5 -24.75 7.39 12.70
N ASP A 6 -25.08 7.35 14.00
CA ASP A 6 -24.10 7.16 15.07
C ASP A 6 -23.59 5.72 15.11
N VAL A 7 -24.47 4.71 15.00
CA VAL A 7 -24.06 3.29 14.92
C VAL A 7 -23.20 3.03 13.68
N ALA A 8 -23.55 3.62 12.52
CA ALA A 8 -22.74 3.50 11.31
C ALA A 8 -21.35 4.14 11.48
N ARG A 9 -21.27 5.26 12.20
CA ARG A 9 -20.00 5.94 12.53
C ARG A 9 -19.15 5.09 13.47
N ASP A 10 -19.76 4.51 14.49
CA ASP A 10 -19.06 3.65 15.46
C ASP A 10 -18.48 2.41 14.78
N ILE A 11 -19.23 1.77 13.87
CA ILE A 11 -18.73 0.63 13.09
C ILE A 11 -17.58 1.06 12.16
N ALA A 12 -17.72 2.19 11.47
CA ALA A 12 -16.64 2.73 10.63
C ALA A 12 -15.36 3.03 11.43
N GLU A 13 -15.53 3.56 12.64
CA GLU A 13 -14.44 3.85 13.56
C GLU A 13 -13.77 2.58 14.08
N ILE A 14 -14.53 1.53 14.42
CA ILE A 14 -13.98 0.21 14.77
C ILE A 14 -13.12 -0.34 13.63
N VAL A 15 -13.59 -0.25 12.39
CA VAL A 15 -12.82 -0.69 11.20
C VAL A 15 -11.52 0.11 11.11
N ARG A 16 -11.57 1.44 11.25
CA ARG A 16 -10.38 2.30 11.22
C ARG A 16 -9.37 1.92 12.30
N GLN A 17 -9.84 1.78 13.55
CA GLN A 17 -9.02 1.45 14.71
C GLN A 17 -8.31 0.10 14.55
N HIS A 18 -8.99 -0.92 14.01
CA HIS A 18 -8.38 -2.21 13.74
C HIS A 18 -7.28 -2.12 12.68
N HIS A 19 -7.46 -1.30 11.63
CA HIS A 19 -6.42 -1.12 10.61
C HIS A 19 -5.20 -0.36 11.15
N ALA A 20 -5.42 0.67 11.96
CA ALA A 20 -4.36 1.37 12.66
C ALA A 20 -3.56 0.43 13.59
N ALA A 21 -4.27 -0.42 14.32
CA ALA A 21 -3.64 -1.43 15.17
C ALA A 21 -2.85 -2.47 14.36
N VAL A 22 -3.39 -2.97 13.24
CA VAL A 22 -2.66 -3.89 12.35
C VAL A 22 -1.38 -3.23 11.81
N ALA A 23 -1.43 -1.97 11.40
CA ALA A 23 -0.26 -1.23 10.96
C ALA A 23 0.80 -1.13 12.08
N ALA A 24 0.39 -0.77 13.30
CA ALA A 24 1.28 -0.67 14.45
C ALA A 24 1.95 -2.02 14.77
N VAL A 25 1.18 -3.11 14.82
CA VAL A 25 1.68 -4.46 15.11
C VAL A 25 2.65 -4.96 14.05
N LEU A 26 2.30 -4.77 12.77
CA LEU A 26 3.08 -5.32 11.66
C LEU A 26 4.29 -4.48 11.30
N LEU A 27 4.23 -3.16 11.44
CA LEU A 27 5.22 -2.25 10.87
C LEU A 27 6.01 -1.47 11.93
N GLY A 28 5.58 -1.50 13.19
CA GLY A 28 6.25 -0.84 14.30
C GLY A 28 5.84 0.62 14.49
N PRO A 29 6.41 1.30 15.50
CA PRO A 29 5.96 2.63 15.94
C PRO A 29 6.22 3.73 14.92
N ASP A 30 7.28 3.62 14.12
CA ASP A 30 7.62 4.61 13.08
C ASP A 30 6.60 4.60 11.92
N ALA A 31 5.74 3.57 11.84
CA ALA A 31 4.78 3.38 10.76
C ALA A 31 3.45 4.10 10.98
N VAL A 32 3.13 4.49 12.21
CA VAL A 32 1.81 5.01 12.59
C VAL A 32 1.93 6.31 13.36
N SER A 33 0.80 7.01 13.54
CA SER A 33 0.77 8.19 14.41
C SER A 33 0.95 7.77 15.88
N ALA A 34 1.40 8.69 16.74
CA ALA A 34 1.46 8.44 18.18
C ALA A 34 0.10 8.01 18.76
N ALA A 35 -0.99 8.62 18.29
CA ALA A 35 -2.34 8.27 18.73
C ALA A 35 -2.73 6.83 18.32
N ASP A 36 -2.38 6.40 17.12
CA ASP A 36 -2.65 5.05 16.64
C ASP A 36 -1.76 4.01 17.34
N TRP A 37 -0.52 4.39 17.70
CA TRP A 37 0.37 3.58 18.53
C TRP A 37 -0.18 3.39 19.96
N ASP A 38 -0.62 4.49 20.59
CA ASP A 38 -1.24 4.46 21.92
C ASP A 38 -2.52 3.63 21.94
N LEU A 39 -3.32 3.70 20.88
CA LEU A 39 -4.49 2.85 20.69
C LEU A 39 -4.10 1.36 20.64
N ALA A 40 -3.09 1.00 19.84
CA ALA A 40 -2.65 -0.39 19.73
C ALA A 40 -2.11 -0.93 21.07
N MET A 41 -1.42 -0.09 21.85
CA MET A 41 -0.99 -0.42 23.21
C MET A 41 -2.18 -0.57 24.16
N GLY A 42 -3.14 0.34 24.12
CA GLY A 42 -4.34 0.30 24.96
C GLY A 42 -5.22 -0.93 24.69
N LEU A 43 -5.19 -1.45 23.46
CA LEU A 43 -5.85 -2.70 23.07
C LEU A 43 -5.04 -3.96 23.42
N GLY A 44 -3.83 -3.82 23.95
CA GLY A 44 -2.94 -4.94 24.31
C GLY A 44 -2.37 -5.68 23.10
N LEU A 45 -2.32 -5.05 21.92
CA LEU A 45 -1.88 -5.67 20.67
C LEU A 45 -0.37 -5.54 20.45
N VAL A 46 0.28 -4.60 21.13
CA VAL A 46 1.73 -4.38 21.12
C VAL A 46 2.27 -4.30 22.54
N ASP A 47 3.43 -4.92 22.75
CA ASP A 47 4.15 -4.86 24.03
C ASP A 47 5.08 -3.63 24.02
N PRO A 48 4.89 -2.64 24.92
CA PRO A 48 5.75 -1.46 25.00
C PRO A 48 7.19 -1.79 25.42
N HIS A 49 7.42 -2.94 26.06
CA HIS A 49 8.75 -3.38 26.48
C HIS A 49 9.46 -4.22 25.41
N ALA A 50 8.74 -4.66 24.39
CA ALA A 50 9.27 -5.40 23.25
C ALA A 50 8.57 -4.96 21.95
N PRO A 51 8.74 -3.70 21.52
CA PRO A 51 8.07 -3.20 20.32
C PRO A 51 8.51 -4.03 19.10
N PRO A 52 7.56 -4.41 18.21
CA PRO A 52 7.91 -5.13 17.00
C PRO A 52 8.92 -4.33 16.17
N THR A 53 9.98 -5.01 15.72
CA THR A 53 10.98 -4.50 14.76
C THR A 53 10.36 -4.10 13.42
N GLY A 54 9.14 -4.57 13.15
CA GLY A 54 8.41 -4.35 11.91
C GLY A 54 8.79 -5.39 10.86
N VAL A 55 7.80 -5.83 10.07
CA VAL A 55 7.98 -6.88 9.05
C VAL A 55 9.03 -6.49 8.01
N MET A 56 9.22 -5.19 7.75
CA MET A 56 10.22 -4.71 6.79
C MET A 56 11.64 -4.93 7.30
N ALA A 57 11.88 -4.71 8.60
CA ALA A 57 13.16 -5.03 9.21
C ALA A 57 13.40 -6.55 9.24
N ASP A 58 12.37 -7.32 9.59
CA ASP A 58 12.44 -8.79 9.59
C ASP A 58 12.75 -9.35 8.18
N MET A 59 12.11 -8.83 7.13
CA MET A 59 12.35 -9.20 5.74
C MET A 59 13.75 -8.84 5.28
N HIS A 60 14.26 -7.68 5.67
CA HIS A 60 15.64 -7.29 5.38
C HIS A 60 16.64 -8.24 6.05
N MET A 61 16.49 -8.49 7.35
CA MET A 61 17.36 -9.41 8.09
C MET A 61 17.35 -10.80 7.47
N TYR A 62 16.16 -11.30 7.11
CA TYR A 62 16.02 -12.56 6.39
C TYR A 62 16.74 -12.58 5.05
N GLY A 63 16.59 -11.52 4.24
CA GLY A 63 17.27 -11.40 2.94
C GLY A 63 18.79 -11.31 3.06
N ALA A 64 19.30 -10.52 4.01
CA ALA A 64 20.73 -10.40 4.28
C ALA A 64 21.31 -11.74 4.74
N LEU A 65 20.61 -12.46 5.60
CA LEU A 65 21.01 -13.81 6.03
C LEU A 65 21.04 -14.79 4.86
N LEU A 66 20.00 -14.82 4.01
CA LEU A 66 19.99 -15.66 2.81
C LEU A 66 21.15 -15.35 1.87
N ALA A 67 21.55 -14.09 1.74
CA ALA A 67 22.69 -13.70 0.91
C ALA A 67 24.04 -14.19 1.49
N HIS A 68 24.12 -14.35 2.82
CA HIS A 68 25.34 -14.79 3.51
C HIS A 68 25.40 -16.30 3.79
N LEU A 69 24.32 -17.04 3.56
CA LEU A 69 24.23 -18.47 3.84
C LEU A 69 24.17 -19.26 2.54
N GLN A 70 24.99 -20.30 2.42
CA GLN A 70 24.70 -21.38 1.48
C GLN A 70 23.39 -22.07 1.94
N ALA A 71 22.51 -22.46 1.02
CA ALA A 71 21.17 -22.99 1.35
C ALA A 71 21.19 -24.19 2.33
N SER A 72 22.29 -24.95 2.39
CA SER A 72 22.51 -26.07 3.31
C SER A 72 22.96 -25.66 4.73
N GLU A 73 23.51 -24.46 4.94
CA GLU A 73 23.96 -23.95 6.25
C GLU A 73 22.85 -23.17 6.98
N ALA A 74 21.91 -22.57 6.26
CA ALA A 74 20.83 -21.79 6.87
C ALA A 74 19.95 -22.63 7.78
N GLN A 75 19.59 -23.84 7.34
CA GLN A 75 18.68 -24.72 8.07
C GLN A 75 19.32 -25.37 9.30
N SER A 76 20.65 -25.55 9.32
CA SER A 76 21.36 -26.08 10.49
C SER A 76 21.63 -25.02 11.56
N ARG A 77 21.74 -23.75 11.17
CA ARG A 77 22.12 -22.65 12.06
C ARG A 77 20.93 -21.85 12.63
N TYR A 78 19.89 -21.63 11.84
CA TYR A 78 18.76 -20.75 12.23
C TYR A 78 17.47 -21.50 12.56
N GLY A 79 17.52 -22.83 12.61
CA GLY A 79 16.38 -23.68 12.93
C GLY A 79 15.39 -23.83 11.76
N SER A 80 14.26 -24.48 12.05
CA SER A 80 13.22 -24.76 11.04
C SER A 80 11.97 -23.90 11.23
N THR A 81 11.91 -23.11 12.31
CA THR A 81 10.75 -22.29 12.66
C THR A 81 11.08 -20.80 12.70
N LEU A 82 10.07 -19.96 12.48
CA LEU A 82 10.20 -18.49 12.52
C LEU A 82 10.65 -17.98 13.90
N SER A 83 10.27 -18.66 14.97
CA SER A 83 10.63 -18.27 16.35
C SER A 83 12.10 -18.55 16.66
N GLU A 84 12.62 -19.70 16.21
CA GLU A 84 14.04 -20.04 16.28
C GLU A 84 14.87 -19.06 15.45
N PHE A 85 14.41 -18.76 14.23
CA PHE A 85 15.02 -17.76 13.36
C PHE A 85 15.11 -16.39 14.06
N LYS A 86 14.00 -15.86 14.58
CA LYS A 86 13.96 -14.57 15.29
C LYS A 86 14.90 -14.55 16.50
N SER A 87 14.94 -15.63 17.28
CA SER A 87 15.84 -15.74 18.44
C SER A 87 17.31 -15.72 18.03
N GLU A 88 17.66 -16.38 16.94
CA GLU A 88 19.04 -16.46 16.46
C GLU A 88 19.51 -15.14 15.85
N VAL A 89 18.65 -14.46 15.09
CA VAL A 89 18.94 -13.09 14.60
C VAL A 89 19.09 -12.10 15.76
N ALA A 90 18.28 -12.23 16.81
CA ALA A 90 18.43 -11.39 18.00
C ALA A 90 19.76 -11.61 18.72
N ARG A 91 20.32 -12.83 18.70
CA ARG A 91 21.65 -13.14 19.25
C ARG A 91 22.79 -12.71 18.34
N HIS A 92 22.57 -12.75 17.03
CA HIS A 92 23.56 -12.40 16.01
C HIS A 92 22.97 -11.38 15.04
N PRO A 93 22.78 -10.12 15.48
CA PRO A 93 22.17 -9.10 14.64
C PRO A 93 23.01 -8.87 13.40
N VAL A 94 22.38 -9.01 12.23
CA VAL A 94 23.00 -8.60 10.97
C VAL A 94 22.82 -7.09 10.87
N PRO A 95 23.91 -6.29 10.92
CA PRO A 95 23.80 -4.85 10.87
C PRO A 95 23.30 -4.43 9.49
N MET A 96 22.23 -3.63 9.46
CA MET A 96 21.83 -2.95 8.24
C MET A 96 22.87 -1.88 7.91
N THR A 97 23.21 -1.72 6.64
CA THR A 97 23.86 -0.48 6.20
C THR A 97 22.91 0.69 6.42
N GLU A 98 23.44 1.92 6.49
CA GLU A 98 22.62 3.13 6.62
C GLU A 98 21.53 3.19 5.53
N VAL A 99 21.87 2.75 4.32
CA VAL A 99 20.97 2.70 3.16
C VAL A 99 19.79 1.77 3.40
N GLU A 100 20.08 0.58 3.91
CA GLU A 100 19.08 -0.45 4.19
C GLU A 100 18.20 -0.07 5.36
N TYR A 101 18.77 0.56 6.40
CA TYR A 101 18.02 1.07 7.53
C TYR A 101 17.03 2.17 7.10
N GLN A 102 17.49 3.17 6.35
CA GLN A 102 16.61 4.24 5.86
C GLN A 102 15.55 3.71 4.89
N ALA A 103 15.90 2.74 4.03
CA ALA A 103 14.93 2.08 3.15
C ALA A 103 13.88 1.27 3.93
N ALA A 104 14.28 0.53 4.97
CA ALA A 104 13.36 -0.22 5.81
C ALA A 104 12.41 0.73 6.57
N LYS A 105 12.95 1.81 7.15
CA LYS A 105 12.18 2.83 7.86
C LYS A 105 11.18 3.53 6.96
N TRP A 106 11.60 3.97 5.78
CA TRP A 106 10.73 4.59 4.78
C TRP A 106 9.63 3.62 4.32
N SER A 107 9.99 2.36 4.07
CA SER A 107 9.01 1.33 3.70
C SER A 107 7.94 1.12 4.77
N ALA A 108 8.37 1.02 6.03
CA ALA A 108 7.46 0.84 7.16
C ALA A 108 6.54 2.05 7.31
N HIS A 109 7.10 3.27 7.26
CA HIS A 109 6.34 4.52 7.31
C HIS A 109 5.26 4.58 6.24
N ASN A 110 5.64 4.40 4.97
CA ASN A 110 4.70 4.46 3.87
C ASN A 110 3.65 3.35 3.94
N ALA A 111 4.07 2.11 4.19
CA ALA A 111 3.13 0.99 4.32
C ALA A 111 2.11 1.24 5.43
N GLY A 112 2.51 1.86 6.55
CA GLY A 112 1.62 2.23 7.63
C GLY A 112 0.60 3.29 7.22
N GLN A 113 1.04 4.36 6.54
CA GLN A 113 0.14 5.38 5.98
C GLN A 113 -0.89 4.76 5.02
N TYR A 114 -0.50 3.80 4.19
CA TYR A 114 -1.43 3.11 3.30
C TYR A 114 -2.43 2.23 4.04
N ILE A 115 -1.99 1.43 5.03
CA ILE A 115 -2.89 0.56 5.79
C ILE A 115 -3.92 1.41 6.54
N VAL A 116 -3.48 2.50 7.19
CA VAL A 116 -4.37 3.44 7.89
C VAL A 116 -5.31 4.14 6.91
N GLY A 117 -4.79 4.66 5.80
CA GLY A 117 -5.59 5.31 4.76
C GLY A 117 -6.63 4.38 4.12
N LEU A 118 -6.28 3.11 3.95
CA LEU A 118 -7.20 2.09 3.47
C LEU A 118 -8.27 1.77 4.53
N GLY A 119 -7.90 1.69 5.80
CA GLY A 119 -8.84 1.59 6.93
C GLY A 119 -9.85 2.73 6.94
N ASN A 120 -9.40 3.97 6.76
CA ASN A 120 -10.27 5.14 6.63
C ASN A 120 -11.26 4.99 5.46
N LYS A 121 -10.75 4.62 4.29
CA LYS A 121 -11.58 4.45 3.08
C LYS A 121 -12.62 3.34 3.27
N LYS A 122 -12.21 2.19 3.82
CA LYS A 122 -13.08 1.03 4.01
C LYS A 122 -14.10 1.28 5.11
N GLY A 123 -13.70 1.93 6.22
CA GLY A 123 -14.63 2.39 7.24
C GLY A 123 -15.72 3.29 6.65
N ALA A 124 -15.34 4.26 5.81
CA ALA A 124 -16.30 5.10 5.10
C ALA A 124 -17.24 4.30 4.18
N THR A 125 -16.71 3.35 3.40
CA THR A 125 -17.52 2.47 2.53
C THR A 125 -18.51 1.62 3.35
N VAL A 126 -18.06 0.96 4.42
CA VAL A 126 -18.92 0.16 5.30
C VAL A 126 -20.01 1.04 5.91
N GLY A 127 -19.65 2.22 6.42
CA GLY A 127 -20.61 3.18 6.94
C GLY A 127 -21.68 3.56 5.90
N SER A 128 -21.29 3.84 4.65
CA SER A 128 -22.24 4.16 3.58
C SER A 128 -23.14 2.97 3.21
N SER A 129 -22.57 1.76 3.10
CA SER A 129 -23.33 0.55 2.76
C SER A 129 -24.36 0.21 3.84
N LEU A 130 -24.02 0.40 5.11
CA LEU A 130 -24.95 0.21 6.23
C LEU A 130 -26.12 1.20 6.16
N ILE A 131 -25.85 2.48 5.88
CA ILE A 131 -26.88 3.51 5.74
C ILE A 131 -27.78 3.21 4.53
N GLU A 132 -27.21 2.76 3.42
CA GLU A 132 -27.96 2.42 2.22
C GLU A 132 -28.85 1.18 2.44
N ALA A 133 -28.31 0.13 3.05
CA ALA A 133 -29.05 -1.08 3.37
C ALA A 133 -30.21 -0.80 4.35
N ASP A 134 -30.01 0.06 5.35
CA ASP A 134 -31.07 0.47 6.28
C ASP A 134 -32.17 1.29 5.58
N ARG A 135 -31.79 2.23 4.70
CA ARG A 135 -32.76 2.99 3.88
C ARG A 135 -33.58 2.08 2.98
N ASP A 136 -32.93 1.08 2.40
CA ASP A 136 -33.59 0.12 1.52
C ASP A 136 -34.54 -0.79 2.30
N LEU A 137 -34.16 -1.23 3.49
CA LEU A 137 -35.03 -1.97 4.41
C LEU A 137 -36.24 -1.12 4.81
N ASP A 138 -36.03 0.14 5.23
CA ASP A 138 -37.11 1.07 5.59
C ASP A 138 -38.05 1.37 4.40
N ARG A 139 -37.53 1.41 3.17
CA ARG A 139 -38.33 1.53 1.94
C ARG A 139 -39.19 0.29 1.73
N ARG A 140 -38.58 -0.90 1.75
CA ARG A 140 -39.28 -2.19 1.58
C ARG A 140 -40.36 -2.39 2.64
N MET A 141 -40.09 -2.03 3.90
CA MET A 141 -41.07 -2.08 4.98
C MET A 141 -42.27 -1.16 4.73
N ARG A 142 -42.03 0.06 4.23
CA ARG A 142 -43.12 1.01 3.92
C ARG A 142 -43.98 0.55 2.75
N GLU A 143 -43.36 0.11 1.65
CA GLU A 143 -44.06 -0.48 0.51
C GLU A 143 -44.93 -1.66 0.96
N MET A 144 -44.39 -2.53 1.81
CA MET A 144 -45.15 -3.65 2.34
C MET A 144 -46.30 -3.23 3.25
N MET A 145 -46.12 -2.25 4.15
CA MET A 145 -47.22 -1.75 4.98
C MET A 145 -48.34 -1.16 4.11
N GLN A 146 -47.99 -0.46 3.04
CA GLN A 146 -48.98 0.06 2.09
C GLN A 146 -49.76 -1.08 1.43
N ASP A 147 -49.06 -2.12 0.97
CA ASP A 147 -49.69 -3.30 0.36
C ASP A 147 -50.61 -4.04 1.35
N VAL A 148 -50.17 -4.23 2.60
CA VAL A 148 -50.97 -4.85 3.68
C VAL A 148 -52.25 -4.06 3.97
N ILE A 149 -52.13 -2.73 4.05
CA ILE A 149 -53.27 -1.85 4.28
C ILE A 149 -54.22 -1.93 3.08
N ALA A 150 -53.72 -1.79 1.86
CA ALA A 150 -54.53 -1.81 0.63
C ALA A 150 -55.25 -3.15 0.44
N ALA A 151 -54.54 -4.28 0.60
CA ALA A 151 -55.11 -5.61 0.51
C ALA A 151 -56.24 -5.83 1.53
N ARG A 152 -56.07 -5.32 2.77
CA ARG A 152 -57.13 -5.38 3.79
C ARG A 152 -58.39 -4.62 3.40
N PHE A 153 -58.26 -3.57 2.58
CA PHE A 153 -59.38 -2.80 2.03
C PHE A 153 -59.88 -3.32 0.67
N GLY A 154 -59.43 -4.50 0.23
CA GLY A 154 -59.93 -5.17 -0.97
C GLY A 154 -59.17 -4.88 -2.25
N ASP A 155 -57.95 -4.33 -2.19
CA ASP A 155 -57.06 -4.20 -3.34
C ASP A 155 -56.44 -5.56 -3.71
N GLU A 156 -56.91 -6.16 -4.81
CA GLU A 156 -56.47 -7.47 -5.29
C GLU A 156 -55.02 -7.45 -5.81
N ASP A 157 -54.57 -6.34 -6.43
CA ASP A 157 -53.20 -6.21 -6.93
C ASP A 157 -52.21 -6.14 -5.76
N ALA A 158 -52.58 -5.46 -4.67
CA ALA A 158 -51.80 -5.46 -3.44
C ALA A 158 -51.74 -6.84 -2.78
N ALA A 159 -52.85 -7.59 -2.79
CA ALA A 159 -52.89 -8.95 -2.27
C ALA A 159 -52.00 -9.92 -3.09
N GLU A 160 -51.92 -9.73 -4.41
CA GLU A 160 -51.00 -10.49 -5.26
C GLU A 160 -49.54 -10.17 -4.93
N ARG A 161 -49.16 -8.90 -4.84
CA ARG A 161 -47.79 -8.50 -4.45
C ARG A 161 -47.38 -9.05 -3.08
N MET A 162 -48.32 -9.16 -2.14
CA MET A 162 -48.07 -9.79 -0.83
C MET A 162 -47.81 -11.29 -0.94
N ARG A 163 -48.57 -12.01 -1.79
CA ARG A 163 -48.37 -13.45 -2.04
C ARG A 163 -47.02 -13.72 -2.69
N GLU A 164 -46.63 -12.95 -3.70
CA GLU A 164 -45.33 -13.07 -4.36
C GLU A 164 -44.15 -12.88 -3.39
N ARG A 165 -44.34 -12.05 -2.36
CA ARG A 165 -43.34 -11.77 -1.32
C ARG A 165 -43.40 -12.74 -0.13
N GLY A 166 -44.28 -13.75 -0.15
CA GLY A 166 -44.45 -14.71 0.95
C GLY A 166 -45.03 -14.10 2.23
N ALA A 167 -45.78 -13.01 2.11
CA ALA A 167 -46.40 -12.29 3.23
C ALA A 167 -47.94 -12.44 3.24
N ASP A 168 -48.46 -13.54 2.69
CA ASP A 168 -49.88 -13.87 2.56
C ASP A 168 -50.61 -13.97 3.93
N ALA A 169 -49.89 -14.37 4.98
CA ALA A 169 -50.38 -14.35 6.36
C ALA A 169 -50.20 -12.98 7.08
N GLY A 170 -49.71 -11.95 6.37
CA GLY A 170 -49.39 -10.62 6.91
C GLY A 170 -47.95 -10.47 7.39
N LEU A 171 -47.69 -9.41 8.18
CA LEU A 171 -46.38 -9.09 8.77
C LEU A 171 -46.05 -9.99 9.97
N GLY A 172 -46.01 -11.31 9.74
CA GLY A 172 -45.66 -12.29 10.76
C GLY A 172 -44.18 -12.23 11.18
N PRO A 173 -43.79 -12.88 12.29
CA PRO A 173 -42.40 -12.94 12.75
C PRO A 173 -41.44 -13.46 11.69
N GLU A 174 -41.88 -14.42 10.87
CA GLU A 174 -41.09 -15.06 9.82
C GLU A 174 -40.68 -14.08 8.71
N PHE A 175 -41.60 -13.17 8.33
CA PHE A 175 -41.32 -12.13 7.35
C PHE A 175 -40.21 -11.16 7.81
N PHE A 176 -40.27 -10.73 9.08
CA PHE A 176 -39.26 -9.84 9.65
C PHE A 176 -37.90 -10.53 9.79
N ASP A 177 -37.90 -11.80 10.19
CA ASP A 177 -36.70 -12.63 10.32
C ASP A 177 -36.00 -12.81 8.96
N ASP A 178 -36.75 -13.10 7.90
CA ASP A 178 -36.21 -13.27 6.55
C ASP A 178 -35.71 -11.94 5.93
N SER A 179 -36.47 -10.86 6.08
CA SER A 179 -36.06 -9.53 5.60
C SER A 179 -34.78 -9.05 6.29
N PHE A 180 -34.69 -9.24 7.62
CA PHE A 180 -33.51 -8.91 8.40
C PHE A 180 -32.31 -9.80 8.01
N ARG A 181 -32.49 -11.12 7.90
CA ARG A 181 -31.44 -12.04 7.46
C ARG A 181 -30.92 -11.72 6.07
N SER A 182 -31.79 -11.35 5.13
CA SER A 182 -31.38 -10.97 3.78
C SER A 182 -30.48 -9.73 3.78
N THR A 183 -30.81 -8.75 4.63
CA THR A 183 -30.05 -7.51 4.80
C THR A 183 -28.68 -7.79 5.41
N ILE A 184 -28.63 -8.60 6.48
CA ILE A 184 -27.37 -9.04 7.09
C ILE A 184 -26.50 -9.83 6.10
N LYS A 185 -27.09 -10.75 5.31
CA LYS A 185 -26.35 -11.48 4.26
C LYS A 185 -25.76 -10.54 3.22
N GLY A 186 -26.50 -9.52 2.79
CA GLY A 186 -26.00 -8.49 1.87
C GLY A 186 -24.82 -7.73 2.48
N MET A 187 -24.96 -7.23 3.71
CA MET A 187 -23.90 -6.54 4.44
C MET A 187 -22.64 -7.40 4.60
N VAL A 188 -22.79 -8.68 4.97
CA VAL A 188 -21.68 -9.63 5.09
C VAL A 188 -20.99 -9.86 3.75
N SER A 189 -21.75 -9.97 2.66
CA SER A 189 -21.20 -10.10 1.30
C SER A 189 -20.39 -8.87 0.88
N ASP A 190 -20.92 -7.67 1.12
CA ASP A 190 -20.27 -6.40 0.78
C ASP A 190 -18.98 -6.21 1.58
N ILE A 191 -19.01 -6.51 2.88
CA ILE A 191 -17.82 -6.53 3.74
C ILE A 191 -16.81 -7.57 3.24
N GLY A 192 -17.27 -8.76 2.85
CA GLY A 192 -16.43 -9.82 2.29
C GLY A 192 -15.72 -9.38 1.01
N HIS A 193 -16.44 -8.75 0.07
CA HIS A 193 -15.86 -8.18 -1.14
C HIS A 193 -14.86 -7.06 -0.83
N ALA A 194 -15.23 -6.14 0.06
CA ALA A 194 -14.37 -5.06 0.50
C ALA A 194 -13.07 -5.58 1.15
N SER A 195 -13.13 -6.70 1.87
CA SER A 195 -12.00 -7.37 2.53
C SER A 195 -11.15 -8.19 1.55
N ASN A 196 -11.72 -8.80 0.52
CA ASN A 196 -10.93 -9.49 -0.51
C ASN A 196 -10.16 -8.50 -1.39
N ASP A 197 -10.77 -7.34 -1.69
CA ASP A 197 -10.07 -6.23 -2.33
C ASP A 197 -8.89 -5.74 -1.49
N TRP A 198 -9.00 -5.80 -0.16
CA TRP A 198 -7.93 -5.42 0.78
C TRP A 198 -6.70 -6.33 0.64
N ALA A 199 -6.88 -7.65 0.59
CA ALA A 199 -5.75 -8.58 0.38
C ALA A 199 -5.02 -8.32 -0.94
N ARG A 200 -5.78 -8.04 -2.02
CA ARG A 200 -5.21 -7.70 -3.33
C ARG A 200 -4.47 -6.35 -3.31
N ASP A 201 -5.03 -5.36 -2.62
CA ASP A 201 -4.43 -4.03 -2.49
C ASP A 201 -3.15 -4.05 -1.66
N ILE A 202 -3.08 -4.84 -0.58
CA ILE A 202 -1.86 -4.95 0.25
C ILE A 202 -0.69 -5.47 -0.57
N GLN A 203 -0.88 -6.50 -1.40
CA GLN A 203 0.20 -7.05 -2.20
C GLN A 203 0.76 -6.01 -3.19
N ARG A 204 -0.15 -5.29 -3.85
CA ARG A 204 0.19 -4.19 -4.76
C ARG A 204 0.94 -3.07 -4.04
N ILE A 205 0.45 -2.67 -2.87
CA ILE A 205 1.05 -1.62 -2.03
C ILE A 205 2.43 -2.07 -1.58
N ALA A 206 2.56 -3.24 -0.97
CA ALA A 206 3.83 -3.77 -0.46
C ALA A 206 4.90 -3.79 -1.55
N HIS A 207 4.58 -4.29 -2.75
CA HIS A 207 5.52 -4.27 -3.86
C HIS A 207 5.92 -2.85 -4.28
N THR A 208 4.92 -1.99 -4.50
CA THR A 208 5.12 -0.61 -4.96
C THR A 208 5.95 0.20 -3.97
N GLU A 209 5.67 0.06 -2.68
CA GLU A 209 6.36 0.79 -1.61
C GLU A 209 7.74 0.22 -1.32
N SER A 210 7.93 -1.10 -1.32
CA SER A 210 9.27 -1.70 -1.19
C SER A 210 10.19 -1.20 -2.29
N HIS A 211 9.69 -1.16 -3.54
CA HIS A 211 10.47 -0.67 -4.67
C HIS A 211 10.75 0.84 -4.58
N THR A 212 9.77 1.63 -4.13
CA THR A 212 9.95 3.06 -3.86
C THR A 212 11.03 3.27 -2.81
N ALA A 213 10.95 2.56 -1.69
CA ALA A 213 11.87 2.69 -0.57
C ALA A 213 13.31 2.32 -0.92
N ILE A 214 13.51 1.23 -1.66
CA ILE A 214 14.84 0.86 -2.17
C ILE A 214 15.41 2.00 -3.02
N SER A 215 14.59 2.59 -3.91
CA SER A 215 15.03 3.69 -4.78
C SER A 215 15.38 4.95 -3.97
N HIS A 216 14.62 5.25 -2.91
CA HIS A 216 14.92 6.37 -2.01
C HIS A 216 16.17 6.10 -1.16
N GLY A 217 16.38 4.89 -0.65
CA GLY A 217 17.61 4.52 0.05
C GLY A 217 18.84 4.70 -0.85
N ILE A 218 18.77 4.20 -2.09
CA ILE A 218 19.83 4.39 -3.10
C ILE A 218 20.10 5.88 -3.36
N LYS A 219 19.04 6.71 -3.45
CA LYS A 219 19.17 8.16 -3.61
C LYS A 219 19.94 8.78 -2.44
N GLU A 220 19.54 8.50 -1.20
CA GLU A 220 20.19 9.05 -0.01
C GLU A 220 21.65 8.57 0.12
N HIS A 221 21.93 7.32 -0.25
CA HIS A 221 23.29 6.79 -0.31
C HIS A 221 24.19 7.64 -1.21
N TRP A 222 23.76 7.88 -2.45
CA TRP A 222 24.56 8.63 -3.42
C TRP A 222 24.71 10.10 -3.02
N LYS A 223 23.69 10.72 -2.43
CA LYS A 223 23.79 12.07 -1.87
C LYS A 223 24.85 12.12 -0.77
N GLY A 224 24.79 11.18 0.18
CA GLY A 224 25.76 11.07 1.26
C GLY A 224 27.19 10.79 0.80
N GLU A 225 27.39 10.01 -0.27
CA GLU A 225 28.72 9.82 -0.88
C GLU A 225 29.29 11.13 -1.44
N GLU A 226 28.48 11.90 -2.18
CA GLU A 226 28.91 13.18 -2.75
C GLU A 226 29.19 14.22 -1.66
N GLU A 227 28.41 14.24 -0.58
CA GLU A 227 28.65 15.10 0.58
C GLU A 227 29.96 14.75 1.30
N LYS A 228 30.24 13.46 1.50
CA LYS A 228 31.52 13.00 2.07
C LYS A 228 32.69 13.40 1.18
N GLN A 229 32.56 13.20 -0.13
CA GLN A 229 33.59 13.57 -1.09
C GLN A 229 33.82 15.08 -1.14
N ALA A 230 32.74 15.87 -1.06
CA ALA A 230 32.78 17.32 -0.96
C ALA A 230 33.58 17.78 0.26
N HIS A 231 33.32 17.17 1.42
CA HIS A 231 34.04 17.44 2.66
C HIS A 231 35.54 17.13 2.52
N VAL A 232 35.89 15.95 2.00
CA VAL A 232 37.29 15.52 1.82
C VAL A 232 38.04 16.42 0.81
N THR A 233 37.36 16.86 -0.24
CA THR A 233 38.00 17.64 -1.32
C THR A 233 37.85 19.15 -1.17
N SER A 234 37.11 19.63 -0.16
CA SER A 234 36.74 21.05 0.00
C SER A 234 36.10 21.66 -1.25
N LYS A 235 35.38 20.84 -2.03
CA LYS A 235 34.62 21.24 -3.22
C LYS A 235 33.13 21.01 -2.95
N PRO A 236 32.22 21.75 -3.60
CA PRO A 236 30.79 21.45 -3.46
C PRO A 236 30.46 20.04 -3.94
N PRO A 237 29.43 19.37 -3.37
CA PRO A 237 28.96 18.06 -3.83
C PRO A 237 28.61 18.11 -5.30
N ARG A 238 29.02 17.09 -6.07
CA ARG A 238 28.63 17.04 -7.48
C ARG A 238 27.17 16.61 -7.56
N ARG A 239 26.44 17.17 -8.53
CA ARG A 239 25.10 16.69 -8.82
C ARG A 239 25.18 15.27 -9.37
N VAL A 240 24.46 14.34 -8.73
CA VAL A 240 24.37 12.95 -9.17
C VAL A 240 23.51 12.90 -10.44
N ILE A 241 23.95 12.16 -11.45
CA ILE A 241 23.16 11.85 -12.64
C ILE A 241 22.69 10.41 -12.53
N ALA A 242 21.40 10.19 -12.72
CA ALA A 242 20.74 8.90 -12.57
C ALA A 242 19.80 8.62 -13.75
N TYR A 243 19.43 7.35 -13.91
CA TYR A 243 18.39 6.92 -14.83
C TYR A 243 17.59 5.78 -14.20
N LYS A 244 16.34 5.65 -14.64
CA LYS A 244 15.50 4.49 -14.29
C LYS A 244 15.60 3.50 -15.45
N LEU A 245 16.03 2.28 -15.19
CA LEU A 245 16.07 1.21 -16.17
C LEU A 245 14.77 0.41 -16.10
N PRO A 246 13.91 0.46 -17.13
CA PRO A 246 12.71 -0.36 -17.15
C PRO A 246 13.05 -1.85 -17.29
N ARG A 247 12.20 -2.70 -16.72
CA ARG A 247 12.30 -4.15 -16.95
C ARG A 247 12.06 -4.47 -18.44
N PRO A 248 12.53 -5.62 -18.94
CA PRO A 248 12.26 -6.05 -20.32
C PRO A 248 10.76 -6.07 -20.68
N ASP A 249 9.90 -6.32 -19.71
CA ASP A 249 8.44 -6.36 -19.83
C ASP A 249 7.76 -5.06 -19.34
N ALA A 250 8.48 -3.93 -19.32
CA ALA A 250 7.95 -2.67 -18.80
C ALA A 250 6.71 -2.19 -19.55
N CYS A 251 5.77 -1.59 -18.81
CA CYS A 251 4.57 -1.02 -19.41
C CYS A 251 4.90 0.20 -20.27
N LYS A 252 3.96 0.56 -21.16
CA LYS A 252 4.07 1.73 -22.05
C LYS A 252 4.38 3.05 -21.32
N HIS A 253 3.95 3.21 -20.06
CA HIS A 253 4.19 4.43 -19.29
C HIS A 253 5.63 4.52 -18.80
N CYS A 254 6.21 3.41 -18.33
CA CYS A 254 7.62 3.37 -17.95
C CYS A 254 8.54 3.55 -19.16
N VAL A 255 8.22 2.91 -20.29
CA VAL A 255 8.96 3.13 -21.55
C VAL A 255 8.90 4.60 -21.97
N ARG A 256 7.71 5.20 -21.99
CA ARG A 256 7.53 6.62 -22.31
C ARG A 256 8.34 7.55 -21.41
N LEU A 257 8.33 7.31 -20.10
CA LEU A 257 8.93 8.20 -19.11
C LEU A 257 10.43 8.02 -18.97
N HIS A 258 10.95 6.81 -19.18
CA HIS A 258 12.34 6.50 -18.86
C HIS A 258 13.21 6.22 -20.07
N LEU A 259 12.62 6.02 -21.26
CA LEU A 259 13.33 5.74 -22.49
C LEU A 259 13.01 6.75 -23.60
N ASP A 260 13.96 6.87 -24.51
CA ASP A 260 13.84 7.52 -25.81
C ASP A 260 14.29 6.51 -26.88
N GLY A 261 13.34 5.81 -27.47
CA GLY A 261 13.63 4.55 -28.17
C GLY A 261 14.21 3.52 -27.20
N ASP A 262 15.41 3.01 -27.51
CA ASP A 262 16.14 2.05 -26.67
C ASP A 262 17.14 2.70 -25.71
N VAL A 263 17.18 4.05 -25.66
CA VAL A 263 18.17 4.80 -24.88
C VAL A 263 17.54 5.34 -23.59
N PRO A 264 18.16 5.12 -22.41
CA PRO A 264 17.66 5.70 -21.17
C PRO A 264 17.70 7.23 -21.17
N ARG A 265 16.66 7.84 -20.60
CA ARG A 265 16.67 9.26 -20.22
C ARG A 265 17.49 9.43 -18.95
N LEU A 266 18.41 10.38 -18.98
CA LEU A 266 19.25 10.71 -17.85
C LEU A 266 18.64 11.89 -17.09
N TYR A 267 18.76 11.89 -15.78
CA TYR A 267 18.20 12.91 -14.90
C TYR A 267 19.26 13.36 -13.90
N PHE A 268 19.29 14.64 -13.56
CA PHE A 268 19.88 15.00 -12.28
C PHE A 268 18.99 14.44 -11.17
N LEU A 269 19.63 13.83 -10.17
CA LEU A 269 18.93 13.15 -9.09
C LEU A 269 17.99 14.09 -8.33
N ASP A 270 18.40 15.34 -8.11
CA ASP A 270 17.57 16.35 -7.43
C ASP A 270 16.35 16.78 -8.24
N ASP A 271 16.44 16.79 -9.58
CA ASP A 271 15.29 17.11 -10.43
C ASP A 271 14.28 15.95 -10.39
N LEU A 272 14.78 14.71 -10.36
CA LEU A 272 13.95 13.51 -10.23
C LEU A 272 13.27 13.42 -8.84
N ASP A 273 13.97 13.86 -7.79
CA ASP A 273 13.46 13.98 -6.42
C ASP A 273 12.39 15.09 -6.32
N GLY A 274 12.64 16.23 -6.98
CA GLY A 274 11.73 17.37 -7.03
C GLY A 274 10.38 17.08 -7.70
N ASN A 275 10.30 16.05 -8.55
CA ASN A 275 9.03 15.61 -9.16
C ASN A 275 8.06 14.96 -8.16
N GLY A 276 8.52 14.57 -6.97
CA GLY A 276 7.66 13.99 -5.92
C GLY A 276 7.10 12.61 -6.28
N THR A 277 5.77 12.48 -6.24
CA THR A 277 5.06 11.20 -6.43
C THR A 277 3.97 11.29 -7.50
N ASN A 278 3.73 10.18 -8.21
CA ASN A 278 2.61 10.05 -9.15
C ASN A 278 1.29 9.61 -8.50
N VAL A 279 1.28 9.38 -7.19
CA VAL A 279 0.07 8.95 -6.46
C VAL A 279 -1.00 10.04 -6.57
N GLY A 280 -2.19 9.65 -7.03
CA GLY A 280 -3.33 10.56 -7.23
C GLY A 280 -3.35 11.31 -8.56
N LEU A 281 -2.27 11.25 -9.35
CA LEU A 281 -2.21 11.88 -10.68
C LEU A 281 -2.76 10.97 -11.77
N ARG A 282 -3.31 11.56 -12.84
CA ARG A 282 -3.72 10.78 -14.02
C ARG A 282 -2.50 10.36 -14.83
N ALA A 283 -2.60 9.25 -15.55
CA ALA A 283 -1.46 8.70 -16.30
C ALA A 283 -0.85 9.65 -17.36
N ALA A 284 -1.63 10.64 -17.83
CA ALA A 284 -1.14 11.69 -18.72
C ALA A 284 -0.22 12.71 -18.01
N GLU A 285 -0.40 12.89 -16.70
CA GLU A 285 0.29 13.87 -15.85
C GLU A 285 1.45 13.25 -15.07
N TRP A 286 1.66 11.93 -15.21
CA TRP A 286 2.76 11.24 -14.55
C TRP A 286 4.11 11.75 -15.06
N ASN A 287 5.00 12.00 -14.11
CA ASN A 287 6.39 12.36 -14.35
C ASN A 287 7.33 11.18 -14.01
N ALA A 288 8.58 11.26 -14.45
CA ALA A 288 9.63 10.40 -13.92
C ALA A 288 9.85 10.76 -12.43
N VAL A 289 9.91 9.76 -11.57
CA VAL A 289 10.07 9.92 -10.10
C VAL A 289 11.15 8.96 -9.60
N ILE A 290 11.71 9.26 -8.42
CA ILE A 290 12.69 8.39 -7.74
C ILE A 290 12.06 7.01 -7.48
N GLY A 291 10.86 7.01 -6.90
CA GLY A 291 10.14 5.82 -6.50
C GLY A 291 9.47 5.05 -7.64
N SER A 292 8.39 4.35 -7.29
CA SER A 292 7.55 3.63 -8.25
C SER A 292 6.75 4.61 -9.12
N THR A 293 6.87 4.49 -10.44
CA THR A 293 6.12 5.33 -11.39
C THR A 293 4.62 5.02 -11.39
N HIS A 294 4.26 3.76 -11.15
CA HIS A 294 2.90 3.24 -11.12
C HIS A 294 2.84 2.01 -10.18
N PRO A 295 1.64 1.50 -9.84
CA PRO A 295 1.55 0.27 -9.07
C PRO A 295 2.22 -0.91 -9.78
N TRP A 296 2.94 -1.76 -9.05
CA TRP A 296 3.75 -2.86 -9.62
C TRP A 296 4.93 -2.42 -10.50
N CYS A 297 5.38 -1.17 -10.37
CA CYS A 297 6.60 -0.73 -11.03
C CYS A 297 7.83 -1.40 -10.40
N GLY A 298 8.70 -1.97 -11.24
CA GLY A 298 9.97 -2.57 -10.83
C GLY A 298 11.16 -1.99 -11.60
N CYS A 299 11.12 -0.71 -11.96
CA CYS A 299 12.19 -0.05 -12.72
C CYS A 299 13.34 0.38 -11.81
N SER A 300 14.53 -0.17 -12.01
CA SER A 300 15.68 0.07 -11.13
C SER A 300 16.25 1.49 -11.29
N LEU A 301 16.46 2.19 -10.17
CA LEU A 301 17.21 3.45 -10.15
C LEU A 301 18.70 3.13 -10.22
N LEU A 302 19.40 3.70 -11.21
CA LEU A 302 20.82 3.47 -11.46
C LEU A 302 21.57 4.79 -11.60
N ARG A 303 22.81 4.83 -11.10
CA ARG A 303 23.69 5.99 -11.18
C ARG A 303 24.52 5.92 -12.45
N VAL A 304 24.62 7.04 -13.15
CA VAL A 304 25.55 7.18 -14.27
C VAL A 304 26.98 7.24 -13.71
N PRO A 305 27.93 6.43 -14.20
CA PRO A 305 29.31 6.46 -13.74
C PRO A 305 29.92 7.86 -13.90
N ALA A 306 30.70 8.31 -12.91
CA ALA A 306 31.30 9.65 -12.87
C ALA A 306 32.27 9.96 -14.03
N LEU A 307 32.69 8.93 -14.79
CA LEU A 307 33.56 9.05 -15.95
C LEU A 307 32.81 9.56 -17.20
N LEU A 308 31.46 9.53 -17.20
CA LEU A 308 30.65 10.08 -18.28
C LEU A 308 30.51 11.60 -18.12
N THR A 309 30.99 12.33 -19.12
CA THR A 309 30.82 13.78 -19.22
C THR A 309 29.63 14.08 -20.13
N MET A 310 28.67 14.87 -19.65
CA MET A 310 27.53 15.29 -20.46
C MET A 310 27.96 16.35 -21.48
N PRO A 311 27.38 16.35 -22.70
CA PRO A 311 27.68 17.36 -23.69
C PRO A 311 27.24 18.75 -23.23
N ALA A 312 27.90 19.78 -23.75
CA ALA A 312 27.51 21.16 -23.48
C ALA A 312 26.05 21.40 -23.91
N GLY A 313 25.25 21.98 -23.02
CA GLY A 313 23.82 22.24 -23.26
C GLY A 313 22.88 21.08 -22.90
N TRP A 314 23.39 19.95 -22.39
CA TRP A 314 22.56 18.86 -21.89
C TRP A 314 21.73 19.29 -20.67
N SER A 315 20.46 18.88 -20.64
CA SER A 315 19.53 19.11 -19.53
C SER A 315 18.89 17.82 -19.03
N SER A 316 18.48 17.81 -17.76
CA SER A 316 17.76 16.70 -17.13
C SER A 316 16.54 16.25 -17.95
N GLY A 317 16.34 14.94 -18.06
CA GLY A 317 15.28 14.30 -18.84
C GLY A 317 15.60 14.08 -20.32
N GLN A 318 16.73 14.61 -20.81
CA GLN A 318 17.22 14.29 -22.14
C GLN A 318 17.83 12.89 -22.18
N SER A 319 17.78 12.28 -23.36
CA SER A 319 18.34 10.97 -23.66
C SER A 319 19.84 10.94 -23.34
N ALA A 320 20.34 9.79 -22.91
CA ALA A 320 21.77 9.62 -22.75
C ALA A 320 22.48 9.99 -24.06
N PRO A 321 23.58 10.77 -24.02
CA PRO A 321 24.45 10.89 -25.19
C PRO A 321 24.81 9.46 -25.64
N SER A 322 24.91 9.24 -26.96
CA SER A 322 24.86 7.96 -27.70
C SER A 322 25.94 6.91 -27.37
N LEU A 323 26.42 6.86 -26.14
CA LEU A 323 27.45 6.00 -25.59
C LEU A 323 26.89 4.84 -24.75
N ILE A 324 25.58 4.60 -24.65
CA ILE A 324 25.07 3.39 -23.98
C ILE A 324 24.06 2.71 -24.90
N GLY A 325 24.55 1.84 -25.79
CA GLY A 325 23.71 0.94 -26.56
C GLY A 325 23.06 -0.13 -25.66
N ALA A 326 22.03 -0.81 -26.18
CA ALA A 326 21.15 -1.79 -25.51
C ALA A 326 21.82 -3.07 -24.92
N GLY A 327 23.11 -3.02 -24.60
CA GLY A 327 23.87 -4.07 -23.91
C GLY A 327 24.95 -3.52 -22.96
N GLY A 328 24.86 -2.25 -22.55
CA GLY A 328 25.81 -1.65 -21.59
C GLY A 328 27.22 -1.39 -22.14
N ARG A 329 27.40 -1.40 -23.47
CA ARG A 329 28.68 -1.06 -24.11
C ARG A 329 28.70 0.39 -24.61
N LEU A 330 29.82 1.05 -24.33
CA LEU A 330 30.24 2.32 -24.92
C LEU A 330 30.44 2.12 -26.42
N VAL A 331 29.63 2.79 -27.25
CA VAL A 331 29.83 2.87 -28.70
C VAL A 331 30.27 4.30 -29.02
N ALA A 332 31.45 4.43 -29.60
CA ALA A 332 32.10 5.70 -29.96
C ALA A 332 31.30 6.49 -31.00
#